data_AF-A0A438EL90-F1
#
_entry.id   AF-A0A438EL90-F1
#
_cell.length_a   1.000
_cell.length_b   1.000
_cell.length_c   1.000
_cell.angle_alpha   90.00
_cell.angle_beta   90.00
_cell.angle_gamma   90.00
#
_symmetry.space_group_name_H-M   'P 1'
#
loop_
_entity.id
_entity.type
_entity.pdbx_description
1 polymer ?
#
loop_
_entity_poly.entity_id
_entity_poly.type
_entity_poly.pdbx_seq_one_letter_code
_entity_poly.pdbx_strand_id
1 'polypeptide(L)'
;MLSRALSSYAFSLPLKHCPLGLEKGVELDYQWVEFDDVRYHVQVSMKYPQFLLLSVSLPTPAQEAVFSGGLPFGAIEAIKASYGVLVQILDPPKDGFNLTLKLNLSKLPPDEGSTSFFSKVIMSLPWLC
;
A
#
# COMPACT_ATOMS: atom_id res chain seq x y z
N MET A 1 -17.28 -9.18 -4.22
CA MET A 1 -17.31 -8.21 -5.34
C MET A 1 -17.75 -6.82 -4.87
N LEU A 2 -18.82 -6.67 -4.08
CA LEU A 2 -19.23 -5.37 -3.51
C LEU A 2 -18.18 -4.75 -2.55
N SER A 3 -17.54 -5.58 -1.71
CA SER A 3 -16.47 -5.15 -0.79
C SER A 3 -15.28 -4.52 -1.53
N ARG A 4 -14.81 -5.18 -2.59
CA ARG A 4 -13.70 -4.71 -3.44
C ARG A 4 -14.01 -3.37 -4.10
N ALA A 5 -15.25 -3.16 -4.54
CA ALA A 5 -15.68 -1.88 -5.10
C ALA A 5 -15.71 -0.80 -4.00
N LEU A 6 -16.29 -1.07 -2.84
CA LEU A 6 -16.34 -0.10 -1.73
C LEU A 6 -14.95 0.26 -1.20
N SER A 7 -14.03 -0.70 -1.06
CA SER A 7 -12.61 -0.47 -0.75
C SER A 7 -11.93 0.41 -1.80
N SER A 8 -12.09 0.06 -3.08
CA SER A 8 -11.53 0.83 -4.20
C SER A 8 -12.04 2.28 -4.20
N TYR A 9 -13.34 2.50 -3.96
CA TYR A 9 -13.93 3.83 -3.87
C TYR A 9 -13.50 4.58 -2.60
N ALA A 10 -13.49 3.93 -1.43
CA ALA A 10 -13.06 4.50 -0.16
C ALA A 10 -11.58 4.89 -0.16
N PHE A 11 -10.75 4.14 -0.89
CA PHE A 11 -9.33 4.44 -1.10
C PHE A 11 -9.10 5.51 -2.18
N SER A 12 -9.90 5.49 -3.25
CA SER A 12 -9.86 6.50 -4.31
C SER A 12 -10.35 7.87 -3.84
N LEU A 13 -11.26 7.95 -2.87
CA LEU A 13 -11.82 9.22 -2.37
C LEU A 13 -10.76 10.16 -1.76
N PRO A 14 -9.91 9.73 -0.81
CA PRO A 14 -8.81 10.53 -0.29
C PRO A 14 -7.71 10.73 -1.34
N LEU A 15 -7.45 9.78 -2.24
CA LEU A 15 -6.48 9.95 -3.34
C LEU A 15 -6.96 10.82 -4.50
N LYS A 16 -8.27 11.03 -4.67
CA LYS A 16 -8.85 11.95 -5.66
C LYS A 16 -8.94 13.38 -5.13
N HIS A 17 -9.09 13.55 -3.81
CA HIS A 17 -9.01 14.84 -3.12
C HIS A 17 -7.60 15.21 -2.66
N CYS A 18 -6.69 14.24 -2.60
CA CYS A 18 -5.27 14.51 -2.76
C CYS A 18 -5.07 14.77 -4.24
N PRO A 19 -4.90 16.02 -4.68
CA PRO A 19 -4.05 16.16 -5.84
C PRO A 19 -2.73 15.45 -5.45
N LEU A 20 -2.01 14.86 -6.39
CA LEU A 20 -0.55 14.85 -6.27
C LEU A 20 -0.04 16.31 -6.39
N GLY A 21 -0.70 17.22 -5.69
CA GLY A 21 -0.54 18.65 -5.62
C GLY A 21 0.59 18.86 -4.67
N LEU A 22 1.77 18.70 -5.25
CA LEU A 22 3.08 19.10 -4.78
C LEU A 22 3.16 20.64 -4.54
N GLU A 23 2.03 21.33 -4.30
CA GLU A 23 1.93 22.80 -4.24
C GLU A 23 1.71 23.35 -2.82
N LYS A 24 1.48 22.51 -1.81
CA LYS A 24 1.50 22.97 -0.41
C LYS A 24 2.19 21.94 0.46
N GLY A 25 3.28 22.34 1.11
CA GLY A 25 4.23 21.51 1.86
C GLY A 25 3.68 20.80 3.10
N VAL A 26 2.64 19.98 2.92
CA VAL A 26 2.09 19.06 3.92
C VAL A 26 2.65 17.67 3.65
N GLU A 27 3.37 17.12 4.62
CA GLU A 27 3.69 15.68 4.65
C GLU A 27 2.38 14.90 4.64
N LEU A 28 2.16 14.04 3.65
CA LEU A 28 0.91 13.26 3.57
C LEU A 28 1.08 12.06 4.50
N ASP A 29 0.22 11.96 5.51
CA ASP A 29 0.15 10.84 6.44
C ASP A 29 -1.32 10.39 6.54
N TYR A 30 -1.63 9.27 5.91
CA TYR A 30 -2.99 8.72 5.87
C TYR A 30 -3.02 7.35 6.52
N GLN A 31 -3.96 7.18 7.43
CA GLN A 31 -4.28 5.89 8.01
C GLN A 31 -5.70 5.50 7.61
N TRP A 32 -5.87 4.28 7.14
CA TRP A 32 -7.20 3.71 6.92
C TRP A 32 -7.26 2.26 7.38
N VAL A 33 -8.46 1.84 7.75
CA VAL A 33 -8.76 0.45 8.12
C VAL A 33 -9.78 -0.06 7.11
N GLU A 34 -9.47 -1.18 6.47
CA GLU A 34 -10.40 -1.87 5.56
C GLU A 34 -11.17 -2.97 6.29
N PHE A 35 -12.01 -3.68 5.54
CA PHE A 35 -12.69 -4.88 6.02
C PHE A 35 -11.68 -5.88 6.62
N ASP A 36 -12.10 -6.57 7.69
CA ASP A 36 -11.27 -7.52 8.43
C ASP A 36 -10.11 -6.88 9.22
N ASP A 37 -10.28 -5.64 9.69
CA ASP A 37 -9.32 -4.91 10.53
C ASP A 37 -7.92 -4.72 9.91
N VAL A 38 -7.78 -4.88 8.60
CA VAL A 38 -6.52 -4.60 7.90
C VAL A 38 -6.25 -3.11 7.94
N ARG A 39 -5.09 -2.72 8.49
CA ARG A 39 -4.71 -1.32 8.69
C ARG A 39 -3.63 -0.93 7.72
N TYR A 40 -3.81 0.22 7.10
CA TYR A 40 -2.88 0.79 6.16
C TYR A 40 -2.40 2.13 6.68
N HIS A 41 -1.12 2.38 6.47
CA HIS A 41 -0.48 3.66 6.73
C HIS A 41 0.30 4.09 5.51
N VAL A 42 -0.12 5.17 4.88
CA VAL A 42 0.53 5.79 3.72
C VAL A 42 1.22 7.06 4.15
N GLN A 43 2.51 7.16 3.85
CA GLN A 43 3.33 8.33 4.14
C GLN A 43 4.05 8.82 2.89
N VAL A 44 4.03 10.14 2.64
CA VAL A 44 4.80 10.80 1.59
C VAL A 44 5.56 11.98 2.18
N SER A 45 6.88 11.93 2.08
CA SER A 45 7.74 13.03 2.55
C SER A 45 8.00 14.04 1.43
N MET A 46 7.89 15.32 1.75
CA MET A 46 8.24 16.42 0.85
C MET A 46 9.74 16.46 0.49
N LYS A 47 10.61 15.86 1.32
CA LYS A 47 12.05 15.75 1.03
C LYS A 47 12.32 14.79 -0.13
N TYR A 48 11.47 13.77 -0.27
CA TYR A 48 11.59 12.76 -1.31
C TYR A 48 10.21 12.40 -1.89
N PRO A 49 9.57 13.33 -2.62
CA PRO A 49 8.20 13.15 -3.10
C PRO A 49 8.08 12.04 -4.15
N GLN A 50 9.20 11.57 -4.71
CA GLN A 50 9.25 10.40 -5.59
C GLN A 50 9.08 9.08 -4.83
N PHE A 51 9.13 9.09 -3.50
CA PHE A 51 8.96 7.89 -2.68
C PHE A 51 7.71 7.98 -1.80
N LEU A 52 6.91 6.93 -1.86
CA LEU A 52 5.79 6.70 -0.95
C LEU A 52 6.10 5.51 -0.05
N LEU A 53 5.79 5.61 1.23
CA LEU A 53 5.83 4.49 2.17
C LEU A 53 4.42 3.98 2.42
N LEU A 54 4.19 2.70 2.17
CA LEU A 54 2.95 1.99 2.46
C LEU A 54 3.25 0.92 3.51
N SER A 55 2.75 1.10 4.72
CA SER A 55 2.82 0.09 5.77
C SER A 55 1.46 -0.58 5.95
N VAL A 56 1.46 -1.90 6.12
CA VAL A 56 0.25 -2.72 6.23
C VAL A 56 0.35 -3.58 7.48
N SER A 57 -0.67 -3.49 8.32
CA SER A 57 -0.89 -4.38 9.45
C SER A 57 -2.05 -5.31 9.08
N LEU A 58 -1.80 -6.60 9.15
CA LEU A 58 -2.83 -7.62 8.97
C LEU A 58 -3.47 -7.94 10.33
N PRO A 59 -4.75 -8.34 10.36
CA PRO A 59 -5.36 -8.89 11.56
C PRO A 59 -4.62 -10.16 12.02
N THR A 60 -4.84 -10.54 13.27
CA THR A 60 -4.34 -11.82 13.77
C THR A 60 -4.95 -12.95 12.94
N PRO A 61 -4.13 -13.82 12.33
CA PRO A 61 -4.64 -14.92 11.51
C PRO A 61 -5.47 -15.90 12.34
N ALA A 62 -6.44 -16.55 11.71
CA ALA A 62 -7.15 -17.69 12.28
C ALA A 62 -6.15 -18.81 12.64
N GLN A 63 -6.50 -19.66 13.62
CA GLN A 63 -5.59 -20.69 14.16
C GLN A 63 -5.06 -21.67 13.10
N GLU A 64 -5.77 -21.84 11.99
CA GLU A 64 -5.42 -22.72 10.87
C GLU A 64 -4.57 -22.04 9.78
N ALA A 65 -4.44 -20.72 9.80
CA ALA A 65 -3.74 -19.96 8.76
C ALA A 65 -2.23 -19.86 9.05
N VAL A 66 -1.41 -20.25 8.08
CA VAL A 66 0.05 -20.25 8.21
C VAL A 66 0.62 -18.89 7.79
N PHE A 67 1.00 -18.09 8.79
CA PHE A 67 1.68 -16.81 8.61
C PHE A 67 3.14 -16.96 9.04
N SER A 68 4.06 -16.48 8.20
CA SER A 68 5.50 -16.42 8.47
C SER A 68 5.92 -14.96 8.51
N GLY A 69 6.49 -14.50 9.64
CA GLY A 69 6.84 -13.09 9.81
C GLY A 69 5.63 -12.14 9.75
N GLY A 70 4.44 -12.62 10.11
CA GLY A 70 3.21 -11.82 10.07
C GLY A 70 2.61 -11.66 8.67
N LEU A 71 3.15 -12.33 7.66
CA LEU A 71 2.60 -12.38 6.31
C LEU A 71 2.30 -13.82 5.90
N PRO A 72 1.30 -14.03 5.07
CA PRO A 72 0.97 -15.37 4.59
C PRO A 72 2.01 -15.87 3.56
N PHE A 73 2.12 -17.19 3.43
CA PHE A 73 3.22 -17.83 2.71
C PHE A 73 3.29 -17.45 1.22
N GLY A 74 4.43 -16.95 0.75
CA GLY A 74 4.60 -16.55 -0.66
C GLY A 74 4.21 -15.10 -0.96
N ALA A 75 3.79 -14.33 0.05
CA ALA A 75 3.38 -12.94 -0.15
C ALA A 75 4.51 -12.05 -0.66
N ILE A 76 5.71 -12.22 -0.09
CA ILE A 76 6.90 -11.46 -0.48
C ILE A 76 7.28 -11.74 -1.94
N GLU A 77 7.25 -13.01 -2.35
CA GLU A 77 7.55 -13.47 -3.68
C GLU A 77 6.53 -12.92 -4.69
N ALA A 78 5.24 -12.97 -4.35
CA ALA A 78 4.18 -12.42 -5.18
C ALA A 78 4.32 -10.90 -5.39
N ILE A 79 4.64 -10.15 -4.32
CA ILE A 79 4.88 -8.70 -4.40
C ILE A 79 6.09 -8.40 -5.28
N LYS A 80 7.21 -9.11 -5.08
CA LYS A 80 8.42 -8.95 -5.91
C LYS A 80 8.15 -9.29 -7.37
N ALA A 81 7.40 -10.35 -7.66
CA ALA A 81 7.05 -10.74 -9.02
C ALA A 81 6.14 -9.73 -9.72
N SER A 82 5.21 -9.13 -8.97
CA SER A 82 4.20 -8.23 -9.53
C SER A 82 4.71 -6.80 -9.66
N TYR A 83 5.56 -6.35 -8.72
CA TYR A 83 5.92 -4.94 -8.56
C TYR A 83 7.41 -4.69 -8.29
N GLY A 84 8.29 -5.69 -8.35
CA GLY A 84 9.68 -5.57 -7.87
C GLY A 84 10.51 -4.45 -8.52
N VAL A 85 10.10 -3.93 -9.68
CA VAL A 85 10.74 -2.76 -10.33
C VAL A 85 10.36 -1.45 -9.64
N LEU A 86 9.18 -1.40 -9.03
CA LEU A 86 8.51 -0.21 -8.51
C LEU A 86 8.51 -0.17 -6.98
N VAL A 87 8.54 -1.32 -6.32
CA VAL A 87 8.48 -1.44 -4.86
C VAL A 87 9.75 -2.02 -4.27
N GLN A 88 10.20 -1.42 -3.19
CA GLN A 88 11.23 -1.96 -2.30
C GLN A 88 10.54 -2.39 -1.01
N ILE A 89 10.71 -3.65 -0.63
CA ILE A 89 10.24 -4.15 0.67
C ILE A 89 11.27 -3.72 1.72
N LEU A 90 10.81 -3.07 2.80
CA LEU A 90 11.65 -2.70 3.93
C LEU A 90 11.63 -3.84 4.95
N ASP A 91 12.82 -4.30 5.32
CA ASP A 91 13.05 -5.33 6.33
C ASP A 91 14.11 -4.80 7.33
N PRO A 92 13.78 -4.68 8.63
CA PRO A 92 12.48 -5.02 9.23
C PRO A 92 11.36 -4.04 8.80
N PRO A 93 10.09 -4.47 8.86
CA PRO A 93 8.96 -3.58 8.67
C PRO A 93 8.90 -2.51 9.76
N LYS A 94 8.15 -1.44 9.52
CA LYS A 94 7.89 -0.39 10.51
C LYS A 94 7.20 -0.99 11.74
N ASP A 95 7.59 -0.54 12.93
CA ASP A 95 6.99 -0.98 14.20
C ASP A 95 5.45 -0.92 14.17
N GLY A 96 4.83 -2.02 14.59
CA GLY A 96 3.37 -2.17 14.60
C GLY A 96 2.74 -2.55 13.24
N PHE A 97 3.55 -2.84 12.22
CA PHE A 97 3.09 -3.30 10.91
C PHE A 97 3.74 -4.63 10.53
N ASN A 98 3.04 -5.43 9.72
CA ASN A 98 3.52 -6.72 9.22
C ASN A 98 4.33 -6.57 7.92
N LEU A 99 4.09 -5.50 7.17
CA LEU A 99 4.78 -5.19 5.91
C LEU A 99 4.98 -3.69 5.77
N THR A 100 6.15 -3.27 5.29
CA THR A 100 6.37 -1.91 4.82
C THR A 100 6.99 -1.93 3.42
N LEU A 101 6.35 -1.22 2.51
CA LEU A 101 6.77 -1.05 1.11
C LEU A 101 7.16 0.40 0.87
N LYS A 102 8.28 0.60 0.18
CA LYS A 102 8.70 1.88 -0.37
C LYS A 102 8.48 1.85 -1.87
N LEU A 103 7.50 2.61 -2.36
CA LEU A 103 7.16 2.71 -3.76
C LEU A 103 7.94 3.86 -4.40
N ASN A 104 8.56 3.60 -5.56
CA ASN A 104 9.28 4.60 -6.33
C ASN A 104 8.42 5.09 -7.51
N LEU A 105 7.84 6.28 -7.33
CA LEU A 105 6.96 6.92 -8.29
C LEU A 105 7.68 7.38 -9.56
N SER A 106 8.99 7.62 -9.49
CA SER A 106 9.77 7.99 -10.68
C SER A 106 9.88 6.87 -11.71
N LYS A 107 9.61 5.62 -11.31
CA LYS A 107 9.65 4.46 -12.22
C LYS A 107 8.28 4.11 -12.80
N LEU A 108 7.24 4.89 -12.50
CA LEU A 108 5.93 4.68 -13.07
C LEU A 108 5.91 5.06 -14.56
N PRO A 109 5.18 4.30 -15.39
CA PRO A 109 4.96 4.69 -16.77
C PRO A 109 4.28 6.08 -16.80
N PRO A 110 4.70 7.00 -17.69
CA PRO A 110 4.12 8.35 -17.77
C PRO A 110 2.61 8.38 -18.05
N ASP A 111 2.09 7.32 -18.67
CA ASP A 111 0.67 7.14 -19.00
C ASP A 111 -0.17 6.71 -17.78
N GLU A 112 0.47 6.12 -16.77
CA GLU A 112 -0.17 5.69 -15.53
C GLU A 112 0.01 6.79 -14.47
N GLY A 113 -0.92 7.75 -14.44
CA GLY A 113 -0.92 8.76 -13.38
C GLY A 113 -0.80 8.10 -11.99
N SER A 114 -0.03 8.69 -11.08
CA SER A 114 0.37 7.99 -9.84
C SER A 114 -0.82 7.55 -8.97
N THR A 115 -1.97 8.23 -9.09
CA THR A 115 -3.24 7.84 -8.45
C THR A 115 -3.83 6.52 -8.97
N SER A 116 -3.65 6.23 -10.26
CA SER A 116 -4.07 4.99 -10.91
C SER A 116 -3.19 3.82 -10.47
N PHE A 117 -1.88 4.07 -10.36
CA PHE A 117 -0.93 3.04 -9.95
C PHE A 117 -1.11 2.60 -8.49
N PHE A 118 -1.31 3.53 -7.55
CA PHE A 118 -1.56 3.16 -6.15
C PHE A 118 -2.81 2.32 -5.98
N SER A 119 -3.88 2.72 -6.68
CA SER A 119 -5.12 1.96 -6.73
C SER A 119 -4.86 0.54 -7.26
N LYS A 120 -4.03 0.37 -8.30
CA LYS A 120 -3.65 -0.95 -8.80
C LYS A 120 -2.87 -1.77 -7.78
N VAL A 121 -1.82 -1.23 -7.14
CA VAL A 121 -1.00 -1.98 -6.17
C VAL A 121 -1.87 -2.50 -5.01
N ILE A 122 -2.72 -1.65 -4.45
CA ILE A 122 -3.59 -2.04 -3.32
C ILE A 122 -4.67 -3.01 -3.78
N MET A 123 -5.29 -2.81 -4.95
CA MET A 123 -6.31 -3.72 -5.47
C MET A 123 -5.78 -5.06 -5.97
N SER A 124 -4.48 -5.18 -6.21
CA SER A 124 -3.83 -6.38 -6.75
C SER A 124 -2.93 -7.10 -5.75
N LEU A 125 -2.83 -6.63 -4.50
CA LEU A 125 -2.31 -7.46 -3.42
C LEU A 125 -3.29 -8.62 -3.22
N PRO A 126 -2.94 -9.86 -3.61
CA PRO A 126 -3.90 -10.98 -3.66
C PRO A 126 -4.37 -11.45 -2.28
N TRP A 127 -3.74 -10.92 -1.22
CA TRP A 127 -3.89 -11.31 0.18
C TRP A 127 -4.91 -10.46 0.95
N LEU A 128 -5.57 -9.54 0.25
CA LEU A 128 -6.60 -8.64 0.79
C LEU A 128 -8.02 -9.06 0.42
N CYS A 129 -8.18 -10.33 0.03
CA CYS A 129 -9.43 -11.03 -0.21
C CYS A 129 -9.38 -12.42 0.43
#